data_AF-A0A0H3LZG7-F1
#
_entry.id   AF-A0A0H3LZG7-F1
#
_cell.length_a   1.000
_cell.length_b   1.000
_cell.length_c   1.000
_cell.angle_alpha   90.00
_cell.angle_beta   90.00
_cell.angle_gamma   90.00
#
_symmetry.space_group_name_H-M   'P 1'
#
loop_
_entity.id
_entity.type
_entity.pdbx_description
1 polymer ?
#
loop_
_entity_poly.entity_id
_entity_poly.type
_entity_poly.pdbx_seq_one_letter_code
_entity_poly.pdbx_strand_id
1 'polypeptide(L)' 'MTVEATENLLSITLEELKKRREAVDAVISTHALEGIALHPKTLKILEGYARGNTSLEEFNTLMDNAKL' A
#
# COMPACT_ATOMS: atom_id res chain seq x y z
N MET A 1 6.37 -17.88 -16.84
CA MET A 1 6.33 -17.72 -15.38
C MET A 1 5.45 -16.52 -15.08
N THR A 2 4.16 -16.73 -14.85
CA THR A 2 3.17 -15.67 -14.60
C THR A 2 2.11 -16.11 -13.58
N VAL A 3 2.29 -17.29 -12.97
CA VAL A 3 1.27 -17.93 -12.13
C VAL A 3 1.43 -17.53 -10.65
N GLU A 4 2.66 -17.30 -10.18
CA GLU A 4 2.94 -17.06 -8.76
C GLU A 4 2.42 -15.71 -8.22
N ALA A 5 2.31 -14.69 -9.08
CA ALA A 5 1.80 -13.37 -8.66
C ALA A 5 0.27 -13.38 -8.44
N THR A 6 -0.47 -14.20 -9.18
CA THR A 6 -1.94 -14.23 -9.12
C THR A 6 -2.46 -15.06 -7.94
N GLU A 7 -1.71 -16.09 -7.52
CA GLU A 7 -2.07 -16.94 -6.37
C GLU A 7 -1.94 -16.21 -5.02
N ASN A 8 -1.03 -15.25 -4.90
CA ASN A 8 -0.84 -14.46 -3.67
C ASN A 8 -1.96 -13.43 -3.40
N LEU A 9 -2.66 -12.95 -4.44
CA LEU A 9 -3.79 -12.02 -4.27
C LEU A 9 -5.06 -12.73 -3.76
N LEU A 10 -5.21 -14.03 -4.01
CA LEU A 10 -6.38 -14.82 -3.60
C LEU A 10 -6.38 -15.23 -2.12
N SER A 11 -5.28 -15.00 -1.39
CA SER A 11 -5.09 -15.52 -0.02
C SER A 11 -4.98 -14.42 1.06
N ILE A 12 -5.28 -13.16 0.73
CA ILE A 12 -5.28 -12.09 1.72
C ILE A 12 -6.50 -12.22 2.65
N THR A 13 -6.23 -12.36 3.95
CA THR A 13 -7.28 -12.44 4.97
C THR A 13 -7.81 -11.04 5.34
N LEU A 14 -9.00 -10.98 5.92
CA LEU A 14 -9.55 -9.72 6.44
C LEU A 14 -8.69 -9.12 7.55
N GLU A 15 -8.05 -9.96 8.38
CA GLU A 15 -7.13 -9.49 9.41
C GLU A 15 -5.90 -8.82 8.82
N GLU A 16 -5.36 -9.38 7.72
CA GLU A 16 -4.24 -8.79 7.01
C GLU A 16 -4.64 -7.45 6.38
N LEU A 17 -5.80 -7.36 5.72
CA LEU A 17 -6.31 -6.08 5.20
C LEU A 17 -6.49 -5.03 6.30
N LYS A 18 -6.97 -5.43 7.48
CA LYS A 18 -7.11 -4.53 8.63
C LYS A 18 -5.76 -3.98 9.08
N LYS A 19 -4.74 -4.83 9.22
CA LYS A 19 -3.37 -4.41 9.57
C LYS A 19 -2.78 -3.47 8.54
N ARG A 20 -3.00 -3.74 7.24
CA ARG A 20 -2.54 -2.86 6.16
C ARG A 20 -3.22 -1.50 6.21
N ARG A 21 -4.54 -1.46 6.46
CA ARG A 21 -5.28 -0.21 6.63
C ARG A 21 -4.74 0.59 7.80
N GLU A 22 -4.59 -0.04 8.96
CA GLU A 22 -4.03 0.61 10.17
C GLU A 22 -2.63 1.18 9.92
N ALA A 23 -1.77 0.45 9.21
CA ALA A 23 -0.44 0.93 8.85
C ALA A 23 -0.47 2.14 7.91
N VAL A 24 -1.33 2.12 6.88
CA VAL A 24 -1.48 3.25 5.94
C VAL A 24 -2.05 4.49 6.64
N ASP A 25 -3.06 4.31 7.48
CA ASP A 25 -3.67 5.41 8.23
C ASP A 25 -2.68 6.04 9.22
N ALA A 26 -1.83 5.22 9.85
CA ALA A 26 -0.75 5.71 10.71
C ALA A 26 0.27 6.55 9.93
N VAL A 27 0.70 6.09 8.75
CA VAL A 27 1.64 6.85 7.89
C VAL A 27 1.05 8.20 7.49
N ILE A 28 -0.20 8.23 7.04
CA ILE A 28 -0.89 9.48 6.67
C ILE A 28 -0.99 10.41 7.88
N SER A 29 -1.38 9.87 9.03
CA SER A 29 -1.55 10.63 10.26
C SER A 29 -0.23 11.24 10.75
N THR A 30 0.87 10.48 10.73
CA THR A 30 2.19 10.97 11.14
C THR A 30 2.63 12.16 10.29
N HIS A 31 2.52 12.09 8.97
CA HIS A 31 2.90 13.21 8.09
C HIS A 31 1.95 14.40 8.25
N ALA A 32 0.65 14.14 8.42
CA ALA A 32 -0.34 15.20 8.65
C ALA A 32 -0.08 15.95 9.96
N LEU A 33 0.34 15.27 11.03
CA LEU A 33 0.73 15.88 12.31
C LEU A 33 1.96 16.79 12.17
N GLU A 34 2.85 16.48 11.23
CA GLU A 34 4.00 17.34 10.88
C GLU A 34 3.63 18.47 9.90
N GLY A 35 2.36 18.56 9.49
CA GLY A 35 1.90 19.53 8.49
C GLY A 35 2.33 19.20 7.06
N ILE A 36 2.75 17.95 6.82
CA ILE A 36 3.25 17.47 5.53
C ILE A 36 2.13 16.70 4.83
N ALA A 37 1.64 17.25 3.71
CA ALA A 37 0.73 16.53 2.84
C ALA A 37 1.51 15.57 1.92
N LEU A 38 1.17 14.28 1.96
CA LEU A 38 1.75 13.30 1.06
C LEU A 38 1.33 13.59 -0.39
N HIS A 39 2.25 13.34 -1.33
CA HIS A 39 1.97 13.52 -2.75
C HIS A 39 0.80 12.63 -3.21
N PRO A 40 -0.11 13.08 -4.10
CA PRO A 40 -1.28 12.30 -4.51
C PRO A 40 -0.96 10.92 -5.08
N LYS A 41 0.20 10.77 -5.73
CA LYS A 41 0.66 9.48 -6.25
C LYS A 41 1.01 8.51 -5.13
N THR A 42 1.65 9.00 -4.07
CA THR A 42 1.94 8.20 -2.86
C THR A 42 0.65 7.73 -2.21
N LEU A 43 -0.34 8.60 -2.08
CA LEU A 43 -1.67 8.24 -1.55
C LEU A 43 -2.35 7.14 -2.37
N LYS A 44 -2.25 7.21 -3.71
CA LYS A 44 -2.82 6.19 -4.60
C LYS A 44 -2.16 4.82 -4.43
N ILE A 45 -0.84 4.79 -4.25
CA ILE A 45 -0.08 3.54 -4.04
C ILE A 45 -0.42 2.94 -2.67
N LEU A 46 -0.46 3.76 -1.62
CA LEU A 46 -0.85 3.34 -0.26
C LEU A 46 -2.27 2.76 -0.24
N GLU A 47 -3.23 3.40 -0.92
CA GLU A 47 -4.60 2.91 -0.98
C GLU A 47 -4.72 1.57 -1.72
N GLY A 48 -3.92 1.36 -2.77
CA GLY A 48 -3.84 0.08 -3.47
C GLY A 48 -3.38 -1.05 -2.54
N TYR A 49 -2.34 -0.80 -1.75
CA TYR A 49 -1.82 -1.76 -0.77
C TYR A 49 -2.82 -2.05 0.35
N ALA A 50 -3.47 -1.02 0.90
CA ALA A 50 -4.48 -1.17 1.96
C ALA A 50 -5.70 -1.98 1.53
N ARG A 51 -6.08 -1.92 0.24
CA ARG A 51 -7.18 -2.73 -0.32
C ARG A 51 -6.77 -4.16 -0.68
N GLY A 52 -5.48 -4.49 -0.57
CA GLY A 52 -4.97 -5.78 -1.03
C GLY A 52 -4.92 -5.91 -2.56
N ASN A 53 -4.97 -4.80 -3.30
CA ASN A 53 -4.83 -4.81 -4.76
C ASN A 53 -3.39 -5.08 -5.20
N THR A 54 -2.43 -4.90 -4.29
CA THR A 54 -1.00 -5.14 -4.53
C THR A 54 -0.40 -5.96 -3.40
N SER A 55 0.58 -6.78 -3.73
CA SER A 55 1.47 -7.39 -2.74
C SER A 55 2.36 -6.34 -2.06
N LEU A 56 3.08 -6.72 -1.00
CA LEU A 56 4.08 -5.85 -0.38
C LEU A 56 5.25 -5.57 -1.34
N GLU A 57 5.66 -6.57 -2.13
CA GLU A 57 6.74 -6.42 -3.12
C GLU A 57 6.34 -5.46 -4.25
N GLU A 58 5.12 -5.60 -4.76
CA GLU A 58 4.57 -4.69 -5.76
C GLU A 58 4.43 -3.27 -5.21
N PHE A 59 3.94 -3.13 -3.98
CA PHE A 59 3.89 -1.85 -3.28
C PHE A 59 5.28 -1.20 -3.21
N ASN A 60 6.29 -1.93 -2.76
CA ASN A 60 7.67 -1.42 -2.66
C ASN A 60 8.19 -0.99 -4.04
N THR A 61 7.99 -1.83 -5.06
CA THR A 61 8.41 -1.52 -6.44
C THR A 61 7.72 -0.27 -6.98
N LEU A 62 6.42 -0.09 -6.71
CA LEU A 62 5.66 1.10 -7.12
C LEU A 62 6.15 2.36 -6.42
N MET A 63 6.46 2.26 -5.12
CA MET A 63 7.01 3.37 -4.33
C MET A 63 8.40 3.78 -4.83
N ASP A 64 9.31 2.83 -5.06
CA ASP A 64 10.67 3.10 -5.54
C ASP A 64 10.69 3.76 -6.93
N ASN A 65 9.73 3.40 -7.78
CA ASN A 65 9.61 3.94 -9.14
C ASN A 65 8.64 5.14 -9.23
N ALA A 66 8.12 5.61 -8.10
CA ALA A 66 7.17 6.72 -8.08
C ALA A 66 7.89 8.04 -8.42
N LYS A 67 7.74 8.51 -9.66
CA LYS A 67 8.00 9.92 -9.98
C LYS A 67 6.97 10.82 -9.29
N LEU A 68 7.44 11.66 -8.37
CA LEU A 68 6.67 12.62 -7.56
C LEU A 68 6.70 14.01 -8.18
#